data_AF-A0A4Z2DQQ1-F1
#
_entry.id   AF-A0A4Z2DQQ1-F1
#
_cell.length_a   1.000
_cell.length_b   1.000
_cell.length_c   1.000
_cell.angle_alpha   90.00
_cell.angle_beta   90.00
_cell.angle_gamma   90.00
#
_symmetry.space_group_name_H-M   'P 1'
#
loop_
_entity.id
_entity.type
_entity.pdbx_description
1 polymer ?
#
loop_
_entity_poly.entity_id
_entity_poly.type
_entity_poly.pdbx_seq_one_letter_code
_entity_poly.pdbx_strand_id
1 'polypeptide(L)'
;MNSKEPLPPGWEMRYDEKSGRFYFVDHNTRSTQWEHPLANQEYSSKANENNSSNLPKEDLGNVCTSSCESIITDVISKARSLQPEIDRFDGTPHSKEFKCLMENLEQLILSLDNLETDGNVEFRTMRRDAVKEIQQLMEMLDYRSLISSQNDEVLAD
;
A
#
# COMPACT_ATOMS: atom_id res chain seq x y z
N MET A 1 18.07 33.39 11.58
CA MET A 1 17.46 33.14 10.27
C MET A 1 18.36 32.11 9.57
N ASN A 2 18.13 30.81 9.76
CA ASN A 2 18.90 29.75 9.08
C ASN A 2 18.16 29.46 7.77
N SER A 3 18.57 30.05 6.64
CA SER A 3 19.75 29.72 5.83
C SER A 3 19.68 28.33 5.22
N LYS A 4 18.73 28.15 4.30
CA LYS A 4 18.95 27.61 2.94
C LYS A 4 20.10 26.59 2.85
N GLU A 5 19.96 25.46 3.53
CA GLU A 5 20.89 24.35 3.33
C GLU A 5 20.87 23.96 1.84
N PRO A 6 22.03 23.87 1.19
CA PRO A 6 22.08 23.46 -0.20
C PRO A 6 21.68 21.99 -0.30
N LEU A 7 20.67 21.72 -1.13
CA LEU A 7 20.27 20.36 -1.45
C LEU A 7 21.46 19.59 -2.08
N PRO A 8 21.60 18.29 -1.79
CA PRO A 8 22.62 17.47 -2.43
C PRO A 8 22.48 17.46 -3.96
N PRO A 9 23.53 17.12 -4.72
CA PRO A 9 23.46 17.04 -6.18
C PRO A 9 22.32 16.12 -6.65
N GLY A 10 21.48 16.63 -7.56
CA GLY A 10 20.31 15.91 -8.05
C GLY A 10 19.08 16.03 -7.15
N TRP A 11 19.11 16.83 -6.07
CA TRP A 11 17.94 17.11 -5.26
C TRP A 11 17.31 18.46 -5.60
N GLU A 12 15.98 18.52 -5.66
CA GLU A 12 15.22 19.74 -5.95
C GLU A 12 14.09 19.93 -4.93
N MET A 13 14.06 21.09 -4.26
CA MET A 13 12.96 21.44 -3.35
C MET A 13 11.87 22.13 -4.15
N ARG A 14 10.65 21.63 -4.00
CA ARG A 14 9.44 22.19 -4.60
C ARG A 14 8.41 22.47 -3.53
N TYR A 15 7.52 23.40 -3.83
CA TYR A 15 6.36 23.70 -2.99
C TYR A 15 5.13 23.04 -3.59
N ASP A 16 4.40 22.26 -2.80
CA ASP A 16 3.10 21.74 -3.20
C ASP A 16 1.99 22.68 -2.71
N GLU A 17 1.35 23.37 -3.64
CA GLU A 17 0.22 24.27 -3.35
C GLU A 17 -1.01 23.54 -2.81
N LYS A 18 -1.14 22.23 -3.08
CA LYS A 18 -2.27 21.42 -2.60
C LYS A 18 -2.11 21.04 -1.13
N SER A 19 -0.92 20.59 -0.76
CA SER A 19 -0.61 20.20 0.63
C SER A 19 -0.13 21.38 1.49
N GLY A 20 0.19 22.52 0.85
CA GLY A 20 0.73 23.71 1.51
C GLY A 20 2.15 23.51 2.10
N ARG A 21 2.87 22.47 1.66
CA ARG A 21 4.14 22.02 2.23
C ARG A 21 5.23 21.90 1.17
N PHE A 22 6.49 22.08 1.57
CA PHE A 22 7.64 21.80 0.71
C PHE A 22 7.92 20.30 0.63
N TYR A 23 8.27 19.82 -0.57
CA TYR A 23 8.71 18.46 -0.83
C TYR A 23 10.05 18.48 -1.59
N PHE A 24 10.82 17.41 -1.47
CA PHE A 24 12.15 17.26 -2.05
C PHE A 24 12.13 16.14 -3.07
N VAL A 25 12.61 16.44 -4.28
CA VAL A 25 12.66 15.54 -5.43
C VAL A 25 14.10 15.09 -5.61
N ASP A 26 14.34 13.79 -5.55
CA ASP A 26 15.61 13.18 -5.92
C ASP A 26 15.58 12.75 -7.39
N HIS A 27 16.31 13.46 -8.22
CA HIS A 27 16.49 13.17 -9.65
C HIS A 27 17.40 11.97 -9.92
N ASN A 28 18.18 11.51 -8.93
CA ASN A 28 19.04 10.34 -9.07
C ASN A 28 18.21 9.05 -9.03
N THR A 29 17.29 8.95 -8.07
CA THR A 29 16.39 7.79 -7.92
C THR A 29 14.99 8.02 -8.51
N ARG A 30 14.71 9.24 -9.01
CA ARG A 30 13.38 9.70 -9.45
C ARG A 30 12.32 9.55 -8.35
N SER A 31 12.71 9.82 -7.11
CA SER A 31 11.86 9.72 -5.93
C SER A 31 11.51 11.09 -5.38
N THR A 32 10.47 11.18 -4.56
CA THR A 32 10.10 12.42 -3.86
C THR A 32 9.85 12.12 -2.39
N GLN A 33 10.38 12.94 -1.49
CA GLN A 33 10.19 12.81 -0.04
C GLN A 33 9.83 14.15 0.60
N TRP A 34 9.24 14.09 1.80
CA TRP A 34 8.82 15.27 2.56
C TRP A 34 9.90 15.82 3.49
N GLU A 35 10.88 14.99 3.86
CA GLU A 35 11.95 15.35 4.77
C GLU A 35 13.16 15.89 3.99
N HIS A 36 13.98 16.73 4.62
CA HIS A 36 15.21 17.18 3.97
C HIS A 36 16.21 16.01 3.91
N PRO A 37 16.88 15.72 2.78
CA PRO A 37 17.85 14.62 2.68
C PRO A 37 19.00 14.71 3.70
N LEU A 38 19.31 15.91 4.21
CA LEU A 38 20.34 16.13 5.23
C LEU A 38 19.80 16.13 6.67
N ALA A 39 18.49 16.01 6.91
CA ALA A 39 17.91 16.03 8.25
C ALA A 39 18.46 14.90 9.16
N ASN A 40 18.88 13.78 8.56
CA ASN A 40 19.52 12.67 9.27
C ASN A 40 21.06 12.73 9.24
N GLN A 41 21.63 13.65 8.47
CA GLN A 41 23.08 13.74 8.24
C GLN A 41 23.73 14.85 9.10
N GLU A 42 22.94 15.78 9.63
CA GLU A 42 23.41 16.92 10.45
C GLU A 42 23.96 16.51 11.84
N TYR A 43 23.82 15.25 12.26
CA TYR A 43 24.37 14.77 13.54
C TYR A 43 25.79 14.17 13.47
N SER A 44 26.41 14.05 12.30
CA SER A 44 27.69 13.32 12.18
C SER A 44 28.82 14.13 11.56
N SER A 45 28.97 15.39 11.98
CA SER A 45 30.12 16.22 11.57
C SER A 45 31.02 16.63 12.73
N LYS A 46 31.39 15.71 13.64
CA LYS A 46 32.59 15.84 14.51
C LYS A 46 33.15 14.46 14.92
N ALA A 47 34.05 13.88 14.13
CA ALA A 47 35.15 12.96 14.51
C ALA A 47 35.69 12.26 13.24
N ASN A 48 36.68 12.84 12.57
CA ASN A 48 38.06 12.34 12.52
C ASN A 48 38.28 10.80 12.45
N GLU A 49 38.78 10.39 11.27
CA GLU A 49 39.94 9.49 11.09
C GLU A 49 39.90 8.01 11.55
N ASN A 50 40.15 7.17 10.53
CA ASN A 50 40.98 5.96 10.51
C ASN A 50 40.38 4.57 10.80
N ASN A 51 40.60 3.70 9.80
CA ASN A 51 40.77 2.25 9.83
C ASN A 51 39.56 1.34 9.54
N SER A 52 39.62 0.78 8.33
CA SER A 52 39.28 -0.58 7.91
C SER A 52 38.83 -1.58 8.99
N SER A 53 37.66 -2.19 8.78
CA SER A 53 37.41 -3.65 8.74
C SER A 53 36.02 -4.05 9.26
N ASN A 54 35.33 -4.85 8.43
CA ASN A 54 34.31 -5.86 8.74
C ASN A 54 33.26 -5.59 9.86
N LEU A 55 31.99 -5.47 9.47
CA LEU A 55 30.97 -6.52 9.66
C LEU A 55 29.67 -6.14 8.93
N PRO A 56 28.98 -7.06 8.23
CA PRO A 56 27.65 -6.82 7.71
C PRO A 56 26.67 -6.90 8.87
N LYS A 57 26.10 -5.76 9.27
CA LYS A 57 24.90 -5.75 10.10
C LYS A 57 23.72 -5.73 9.14
N GLU A 58 23.13 -6.89 8.97
CA GLU A 58 21.73 -7.02 8.58
C GLU A 58 20.91 -6.31 9.67
N ASP A 59 20.71 -5.01 9.50
CA ASP A 59 19.73 -4.22 10.24
C ASP A 59 18.79 -3.60 9.19
N LEU A 60 18.06 -4.49 8.52
CA LEU A 60 16.92 -4.10 7.71
C LEU A 60 15.76 -3.83 8.67
N GLY A 61 15.45 -2.56 8.83
CA GLY A 61 14.06 -2.13 8.89
C GLY A 61 13.41 -2.13 10.27
N ASN A 62 13.87 -1.25 11.16
CA ASN A 62 12.93 -0.58 12.05
C ASN A 62 12.47 0.74 11.43
N VAL A 63 11.81 0.62 10.27
CA VAL A 63 10.95 1.67 9.72
C VAL A 63 9.78 1.79 10.69
N CYS A 64 9.45 3.00 11.11
CA CYS A 64 8.23 3.25 11.87
C CYS A 64 7.03 2.96 10.97
N THR A 65 6.44 1.76 11.07
CA THR A 65 5.32 1.31 10.24
C THR A 65 4.05 1.08 11.06
N SER A 66 3.76 1.92 12.05
CA SER A 66 2.88 1.46 13.14
C SER A 66 1.36 1.56 12.91
N SER A 67 0.86 2.03 11.76
CA SER A 67 -0.61 2.04 11.54
C SER A 67 -1.02 1.69 10.12
N CYS A 68 -0.47 2.38 9.11
CA CYS A 68 -0.86 2.15 7.72
C CYS A 68 -0.38 0.79 7.17
N GLU A 69 0.84 0.35 7.52
CA GLU A 69 1.34 -0.97 7.10
C GLU A 69 0.52 -2.11 7.72
N SER A 70 0.17 -1.98 9.00
CA SER A 70 -0.69 -2.96 9.69
C SER A 70 -2.06 -3.06 9.03
N ILE A 71 -2.70 -1.93 8.68
CA ILE A 71 -4.01 -1.93 8.02
C ILE A 71 -3.93 -2.57 6.63
N ILE A 72 -2.92 -2.22 5.82
CA ILE A 72 -2.74 -2.80 4.48
C ILE A 72 -2.50 -4.31 4.58
N THR A 73 -1.65 -4.74 5.52
CA THR A 73 -1.35 -6.17 5.74
C THR A 73 -2.57 -6.94 6.23
N ASP A 74 -3.34 -6.35 7.15
CA ASP A 74 -4.59 -6.94 7.64
C ASP A 74 -5.63 -7.07 6.53
N VAL A 75 -5.76 -6.06 5.68
CA VAL A 75 -6.67 -6.08 4.54
C VAL A 75 -6.29 -7.18 3.56
N ILE A 76 -5.01 -7.28 3.17
CA ILE A 76 -4.52 -8.34 2.28
C ILE A 76 -4.74 -9.73 2.92
N SER A 77 -4.46 -9.86 4.21
CA SER A 77 -4.66 -11.13 4.93
C SER A 77 -6.13 -11.56 4.94
N LYS A 78 -7.05 -10.61 5.17
CA LYS A 78 -8.49 -10.87 5.10
C LYS A 78 -8.94 -11.22 3.68
N ALA A 79 -8.48 -10.50 2.66
CA ALA A 79 -8.80 -10.80 1.26
C ALA A 79 -8.40 -12.24 0.89
N ARG A 80 -7.18 -12.66 1.25
CA ARG A 80 -6.70 -14.04 1.03
C ARG A 80 -7.49 -15.09 1.80
N SER A 81 -8.02 -14.76 2.98
CA SER A 81 -8.89 -15.67 3.73
C SER A 81 -10.25 -15.88 3.06
N LEU A 82 -10.75 -14.88 2.33
CA LEU A 82 -12.03 -14.96 1.60
C LEU A 82 -11.90 -15.67 0.25
N GLN A 83 -10.71 -15.65 -0.35
CA GLN A 83 -10.41 -16.32 -1.62
C GLN A 83 -10.88 -17.80 -1.70
N PRO A 84 -10.59 -18.70 -0.73
CA PRO A 84 -11.09 -20.07 -0.77
C PRO A 84 -12.60 -20.21 -0.64
N GLU A 85 -13.28 -19.25 0.01
CA GLU A 85 -14.73 -19.20 0.09
C GLU A 85 -15.33 -18.84 -1.28
N ILE A 86 -14.72 -17.89 -1.99
CA ILE A 86 -15.12 -17.48 -3.36
C ILE A 86 -14.82 -18.59 -4.38
N ASP A 87 -13.69 -19.28 -4.28
CA ASP A 87 -13.32 -20.36 -5.20
C ASP A 87 -14.26 -21.56 -5.11
N ARG A 88 -14.79 -21.82 -3.91
CA ARG A 88 -15.74 -22.91 -3.63
C ARG A 88 -17.19 -22.47 -3.72
N PHE A 89 -17.44 -21.19 -3.96
CA PHE A 89 -18.79 -20.64 -4.02
C PHE A 89 -19.56 -21.25 -5.20
N ASP A 90 -20.66 -21.94 -4.87
CA ASP A 90 -21.61 -22.55 -5.82
C ASP A 90 -23.02 -21.94 -5.71
N GLY A 91 -23.17 -20.86 -4.94
CA GLY A 91 -24.45 -20.19 -4.71
C GLY A 91 -24.89 -19.22 -5.81
N THR A 92 -26.08 -18.65 -5.62
CA THR A 92 -26.67 -17.63 -6.51
C THR A 92 -26.41 -16.20 -6.02
N PRO A 93 -26.59 -15.16 -6.86
CA PRO A 93 -26.28 -13.77 -6.48
C PRO A 93 -27.16 -13.23 -5.36
N HIS A 94 -28.29 -13.90 -5.12
CA HIS A 94 -29.25 -13.54 -4.08
C HIS A 94 -29.01 -14.30 -2.77
N SER A 95 -28.08 -15.25 -2.76
CA SER A 95 -27.70 -16.02 -1.56
C SER A 95 -27.14 -15.09 -0.48
N LYS A 96 -27.38 -15.47 0.78
CA LYS A 96 -26.78 -14.78 1.94
C LYS A 96 -25.26 -14.89 1.92
N GLU A 97 -24.73 -15.99 1.40
CA GLU A 97 -23.28 -16.22 1.27
C GLU A 97 -22.65 -15.22 0.29
N PHE A 98 -23.27 -15.02 -0.88
CA PHE A 98 -22.82 -14.02 -1.85
C PHE A 98 -22.82 -12.61 -1.24
N LYS A 99 -23.94 -12.23 -0.59
CA LYS A 99 -24.07 -10.91 0.05
C LYS A 99 -23.03 -10.70 1.15
N CYS A 100 -22.77 -11.72 1.97
CA CYS A 100 -21.77 -11.67 3.03
C CYS A 100 -20.36 -11.52 2.45
N LEU A 101 -20.00 -12.30 1.44
CA LEU A 101 -18.70 -12.23 0.77
C LEU A 101 -18.51 -10.86 0.10
N MET A 102 -19.54 -10.36 -0.61
CA MET A 102 -19.51 -9.06 -1.25
C MET A 102 -19.35 -7.92 -0.22
N GLU A 103 -20.17 -7.92 0.83
CA GLU A 103 -20.08 -6.92 1.90
C GLU A 103 -18.70 -6.95 2.58
N ASN A 104 -18.15 -8.14 2.84
CA ASN A 104 -16.81 -8.28 3.39
C ASN A 104 -15.74 -7.66 2.47
N LEU A 105 -15.81 -7.92 1.16
CA LEU A 105 -14.87 -7.34 0.18
C LEU A 105 -15.02 -5.81 0.08
N GLU A 106 -16.25 -5.28 0.07
CA GLU A 106 -16.51 -3.84 0.05
C GLU A 106 -15.98 -3.13 1.30
N GLN A 107 -16.13 -3.76 2.49
CA GLN A 107 -15.56 -3.23 3.74
C GLN A 107 -14.03 -3.14 3.70
N LEU A 108 -13.36 -4.08 3.02
CA LEU A 108 -11.91 -4.03 2.86
C LEU A 108 -11.46 -2.83 2.01
N ILE A 109 -12.20 -2.49 0.94
CA ILE A 109 -11.93 -1.28 0.13
C ILE A 109 -12.11 -0.02 0.96
N LEU A 110 -13.23 0.09 1.70
CA LEU A 110 -13.50 1.25 2.56
C LEU A 110 -12.42 1.45 3.63
N SER A 111 -11.85 0.37 4.14
CA SER A 111 -10.74 0.43 5.10
C SER A 111 -9.46 1.01 4.48
N LEU A 112 -9.27 0.91 3.16
CA LEU A 112 -8.10 1.42 2.45
C LEU A 112 -8.24 2.90 2.03
N ASP A 113 -9.46 3.40 1.86
CA ASP A 113 -9.73 4.77 1.39
C ASP A 113 -9.31 5.86 2.39
N ASN A 114 -9.37 5.57 3.69
CA ASN A 114 -9.04 6.52 4.75
C ASN A 114 -7.54 6.54 5.11
N LEU A 115 -6.68 5.84 4.35
CA LEU A 115 -5.26 5.76 4.64
C LEU A 115 -4.49 6.96 4.09
N GLU A 116 -4.00 7.80 4.99
CA GLU A 116 -2.95 8.78 4.69
C GLU A 116 -1.67 8.03 4.32
N THR A 117 -1.26 8.17 3.06
CA THR A 117 -0.01 7.61 2.55
C THR A 117 0.94 8.79 2.37
N ASP A 118 1.70 9.09 3.42
CA ASP A 118 2.58 10.27 3.59
C ASP A 118 3.70 10.39 2.54
N GLY A 119 3.36 10.42 1.25
CA GLY A 119 4.35 10.46 0.17
C GLY A 119 5.04 9.13 -0.11
N ASN A 120 4.89 8.11 0.72
CA ASN A 120 5.59 6.85 0.54
C ASN A 120 5.03 6.07 -0.67
N VAL A 121 5.87 5.89 -1.70
CA VAL A 121 5.53 5.17 -2.94
C VAL A 121 5.18 3.71 -2.65
N GLU A 122 5.81 3.09 -1.68
CA GLU A 122 5.58 1.70 -1.29
C GLU A 122 4.19 1.53 -0.70
N PHE A 123 3.80 2.35 0.28
CA PHE A 123 2.44 2.31 0.85
C PHE A 123 1.36 2.64 -0.20
N ARG A 124 1.64 3.56 -1.13
CA ARG A 124 0.71 3.84 -2.25
C ARG A 124 0.58 2.67 -3.22
N THR A 125 1.69 1.98 -3.48
CA THR A 125 1.71 0.79 -4.34
C THR A 125 0.97 -0.35 -3.66
N MET A 126 1.29 -0.65 -2.41
CA MET A 126 0.62 -1.71 -1.64
C MET A 126 -0.88 -1.45 -1.48
N ARG A 127 -1.30 -0.21 -1.19
CA ARG A 127 -2.73 0.15 -1.16
C ARG A 127 -3.41 -0.10 -2.50
N ARG A 128 -2.78 0.30 -3.60
CA ARG A 128 -3.32 0.10 -4.96
C ARG A 128 -3.41 -1.38 -5.31
N ASP A 129 -2.39 -2.15 -4.98
CA ASP A 129 -2.34 -3.57 -5.29
C ASP A 129 -3.36 -4.35 -4.44
N ALA A 130 -3.53 -4.00 -3.16
CA ALA A 130 -4.59 -4.54 -2.31
C ALA A 130 -5.99 -4.25 -2.87
N VAL A 131 -6.26 -3.00 -3.31
CA VAL A 131 -7.54 -2.64 -3.96
C VAL A 131 -7.78 -3.50 -5.21
N LYS A 132 -6.77 -3.67 -6.06
CA LYS A 132 -6.90 -4.51 -7.26
C LYS A 132 -7.19 -5.97 -6.92
N GLU A 133 -6.52 -6.51 -5.90
CA GLU A 133 -6.73 -7.90 -5.44
C GLU A 133 -8.18 -8.09 -4.98
N ILE A 134 -8.72 -7.18 -4.18
CA ILE A 134 -10.12 -7.22 -3.73
C ILE A 134 -11.10 -7.08 -4.90
N GLN A 135 -10.86 -6.15 -5.82
CA GLN A 135 -11.70 -5.97 -7.02
C GLN A 135 -11.73 -7.23 -7.89
N GLN A 136 -10.59 -7.91 -8.05
CA GLN A 136 -10.51 -9.16 -8.79
C GLN A 136 -11.30 -10.28 -8.10
N LEU A 137 -11.29 -10.33 -6.76
CA LEU A 137 -12.11 -11.27 -6.00
C LEU A 137 -13.61 -11.01 -6.15
N MET A 138 -14.03 -9.74 -6.17
CA MET A 138 -15.43 -9.36 -6.46
C MET A 138 -15.86 -9.82 -7.86
N GLU A 139 -15.05 -9.55 -8.88
CA GLU A 139 -15.33 -9.99 -10.26
C GLU A 139 -15.40 -11.51 -10.38
N MET A 140 -14.50 -12.23 -9.69
CA MET A 140 -14.52 -13.69 -9.66
C MET A 140 -15.79 -14.23 -8.98
N LEU A 141 -16.22 -13.62 -7.87
CA LEU A 141 -17.46 -13.98 -7.18
C LEU A 141 -18.69 -13.75 -8.06
N ASP A 142 -18.77 -12.61 -8.75
CA ASP A 142 -19.83 -12.30 -9.72
C ASP A 142 -19.89 -13.34 -10.84
N TYR A 143 -18.74 -13.65 -11.44
CA TYR A 143 -18.64 -14.64 -12.51
C TYR A 143 -19.09 -16.04 -12.06
N ARG A 144 -18.68 -16.48 -10.87
CA ARG A 144 -19.11 -17.75 -10.28
C ARG A 144 -20.62 -17.79 -10.06
N SER A 145 -21.18 -16.69 -9.57
CA SER A 145 -22.59 -16.56 -9.29
C SER A 145 -23.47 -16.58 -10.54
N LEU A 146 -22.96 -15.99 -11.63
CA LEU A 146 -23.60 -16.04 -12.96
C LEU A 146 -23.61 -17.45 -13.54
N ILE A 147 -22.50 -18.20 -13.40
CA ILE A 147 -22.44 -19.61 -13.84
C ILE A 147 -23.49 -20.46 -13.13
N SER A 148 -23.62 -20.31 -11.80
CA SER A 148 -24.59 -21.10 -11.04
C SER A 148 -26.03 -20.79 -11.46
N SER A 149 -26.35 -19.50 -11.68
CA SER A 149 -27.68 -19.06 -12.11
C SER A 149 -28.08 -19.59 -13.51
N GLN A 150 -27.10 -19.80 -14.40
CA GLN A 150 -27.37 -20.30 -15.76
C GLN A 150 -27.63 -21.82 -15.80
N ASN A 151 -27.14 -22.59 -14.82
CA ASN A 151 -27.33 -24.04 -14.76
C ASN A 151 -28.75 -24.45 -14.33
N ASP A 152 -29.46 -23.61 -13.55
CA ASP A 152 -30.84 -23.87 -13.13
C ASP A 152 -31.87 -23.72 -14.28
N GLU A 153 -31.55 -22.97 -15.35
CA GLU A 153 -32.47 -22.71 -16.47
C GLU A 153 -32.56 -23.90 -17.47
N VAL A 154 -31.57 -24.80 -17.46
CA VAL A 154 -31.45 -25.90 -18.46
C VAL A 154 -32.18 -27.18 -18.02
N LEU A 155 -32.65 -27.28 -16.77
CA LEU A 155 -33.29 -28.49 -16.22
C LEU A 155 -34.84 -28.46 -16.28
N ALA A 156 -35.43 -27.51 -17.01
CA ALA A 156 -36.87 -27.28 -17.05
C ALA A 156 -37.57 -27.72 -18.36
N ASP A 157 -36.92 -28.53 -19.21
CA ASP A 157 -37.50 -29.13 -20.44
C ASP A 157 -37.52 -30.67 -20.36
#